data_AF-A0A7X0HNF6-F1
#
_entry.id   AF-A0A7X0HNF6-F1
#
_cell.length_a   1.000
_cell.length_b   1.000
_cell.length_c   1.000
_cell.angle_alpha   90.00
_cell.angle_beta   90.00
_cell.angle_gamma   90.00
#
_symmetry.space_group_name_H-M   'P 1'
#
loop_
_entity.id
_entity.type
_entity.pdbx_description
1 polymer ?
#
loop_
_entity_poly.entity_id
_entity_poly.type
_entity_poly.pdbx_seq_one_letter_code
_entity_poly.pdbx_strand_id
1 'polypeptide(L)'
;MTFEKMLRVFGWFSIIGGLLITLVQPWIHLDPHSFIAAYFYLLAFIFIAIGLIGHYLIQYKDFGGYGLFSFLLLSISLYLWIGYHWFQTFVYFDLFKNIPDLSNIVLHSMEYGKHLAIYSMLSGILIFSGLSLWKGILSRWSTALLLLAPFMIWIPYGLIAAHFLGGVSFIWSGITLCKGNAKMIEEKDGEEQNREQHEKMLEANQ
;
A
#
# COMPACT_ATOMS: atom_id res chain seq x y z
N MET A 1 -6.86 13.52 -18.54
CA MET A 1 -7.06 13.35 -17.08
C MET A 1 -5.97 14.14 -16.38
N THR A 2 -6.29 15.03 -15.43
CA THR A 2 -5.26 15.80 -14.71
C THR A 2 -4.52 14.89 -13.72
N PHE A 3 -3.27 15.22 -13.41
CA PHE A 3 -2.45 14.46 -12.45
C PHE A 3 -3.17 14.30 -11.09
N GLU A 4 -3.88 15.35 -10.66
CA GLU A 4 -4.68 15.34 -9.43
C GLU A 4 -5.85 14.36 -9.49
N LYS A 5 -6.62 14.34 -10.60
CA LYS A 5 -7.71 13.38 -10.79
C LYS A 5 -7.16 11.95 -10.76
N MET A 6 -5.96 11.74 -11.29
CA MET A 6 -5.28 10.44 -11.24
C MET A 6 -4.87 10.03 -9.84
N LEU A 7 -4.27 10.93 -9.05
CA LEU A 7 -3.96 10.66 -7.65
C LEU A 7 -5.20 10.35 -6.81
N ARG A 8 -6.32 11.03 -7.05
CA ARG A 8 -7.59 10.73 -6.37
C ARG A 8 -8.10 9.33 -6.69
N VAL A 9 -8.00 8.90 -7.95
CA VAL A 9 -8.39 7.55 -8.36
C VAL A 9 -7.52 6.52 -7.63
N PHE A 10 -6.19 6.68 -7.62
CA PHE A 10 -5.31 5.79 -6.85
C PHE A 10 -5.59 5.84 -5.33
N GLY A 11 -5.93 7.02 -4.80
CA GLY A 11 -6.37 7.20 -3.42
C GLY A 11 -7.61 6.37 -3.09
N TRP A 12 -8.62 6.34 -3.97
CA TRP A 12 -9.79 5.49 -3.81
C TRP A 12 -9.44 4.00 -3.82
N PHE A 13 -8.56 3.56 -4.72
CA PHE A 13 -8.08 2.18 -4.73
C PHE A 13 -7.38 1.82 -3.41
N SER A 14 -6.54 2.71 -2.88
CA SER A 14 -5.86 2.55 -1.60
C SER A 14 -6.86 2.45 -0.42
N ILE A 15 -7.89 3.31 -0.39
CA ILE A 15 -8.95 3.28 0.63
C ILE A 15 -9.73 1.97 0.57
N ILE A 16 -10.20 1.57 -0.62
CA ILE A 16 -11.01 0.35 -0.79
C ILE A 16 -10.19 -0.88 -0.41
N GLY A 17 -8.95 -0.97 -0.89
CA GLY A 17 -8.05 -2.08 -0.55
C GLY A 17 -7.74 -2.13 0.94
N GLY A 18 -7.48 -0.99 1.57
CA GLY A 18 -7.25 -0.88 3.01
C GLY A 18 -8.49 -1.24 3.85
N LEU A 19 -9.69 -0.89 3.41
CA LEU A 19 -10.94 -1.31 4.07
C LEU A 19 -11.16 -2.81 3.95
N LEU A 20 -11.02 -3.37 2.74
CA LEU A 20 -11.18 -4.80 2.51
C LEU A 20 -10.20 -5.63 3.35
N ILE A 21 -8.92 -5.25 3.38
CA ILE A 21 -7.92 -6.00 4.14
C ILE A 21 -8.18 -5.95 5.64
N THR A 22 -8.67 -4.82 6.15
CA THR A 22 -9.01 -4.63 7.57
C THR A 22 -10.24 -5.44 7.96
N LEU A 23 -11.31 -5.35 7.16
CA LEU A 23 -12.61 -5.97 7.44
C LEU A 23 -12.60 -7.49 7.23
N VAL A 24 -11.71 -8.01 6.39
CA VAL A 24 -11.62 -9.45 6.15
C VAL A 24 -10.86 -10.20 7.25
N GLN A 25 -10.03 -9.53 8.07
CA GLN A 25 -9.27 -10.20 9.13
C GLN A 25 -10.16 -10.91 10.17
N PRO A 26 -11.21 -10.28 10.74
CA PRO A 26 -12.12 -10.97 11.65
C PRO A 26 -12.77 -12.20 11.01
N TRP A 27 -13.10 -12.14 9.72
CA TRP A 27 -13.68 -13.26 8.99
C TRP A 27 -12.67 -14.40 8.86
N ILE A 28 -11.46 -14.13 8.37
CA ILE A 28 -10.38 -15.13 8.24
C ILE A 28 -10.05 -15.75 9.60
N HIS A 29 -10.15 -14.98 10.68
CA HIS A 29 -9.92 -15.50 12.02
C HIS A 29 -10.98 -16.51 12.47
N LEU A 30 -12.25 -16.25 12.15
CA LEU A 30 -13.37 -17.14 12.49
C LEU A 30 -13.47 -18.35 11.55
N ASP A 31 -13.22 -18.16 10.26
CA ASP A 31 -13.24 -19.20 9.23
C ASP A 31 -12.03 -19.07 8.28
N PRO A 32 -10.90 -19.70 8.64
CA PRO A 32 -9.65 -19.63 7.87
C PRO A 32 -9.73 -20.28 6.49
N HIS A 33 -10.73 -21.13 6.25
CA HIS A 33 -10.91 -21.88 5.01
C HIS A 33 -12.02 -21.29 4.13
N SER A 34 -12.58 -20.14 4.52
CA SER A 34 -13.64 -19.48 3.76
C SER A 34 -13.13 -18.99 2.39
N PHE A 35 -13.68 -19.54 1.31
CA PHE A 35 -13.40 -19.07 -0.06
C PHE A 35 -13.74 -17.58 -0.22
N ILE A 36 -14.86 -17.13 0.36
CA ILE A 36 -15.32 -15.73 0.27
C ILE A 36 -14.30 -14.81 0.94
N ALA A 37 -13.80 -15.17 2.13
CA ALA A 37 -12.80 -14.38 2.82
C ALA A 37 -11.47 -14.35 2.03
N ALA A 38 -11.03 -15.50 1.51
CA ALA A 38 -9.83 -15.57 0.67
C ALA A 38 -9.95 -14.70 -0.60
N TYR A 39 -11.10 -14.70 -1.25
CA TYR A 39 -11.39 -13.89 -2.43
C TYR A 39 -11.33 -12.38 -2.12
N PHE A 40 -12.02 -11.92 -1.07
CA PHE A 40 -11.98 -10.49 -0.69
C PHE A 40 -10.60 -10.06 -0.23
N TYR A 41 -9.84 -10.95 0.40
CA TYR A 41 -8.47 -10.69 0.80
C TYR A 41 -7.53 -10.54 -0.40
N LEU A 42 -7.66 -11.40 -1.42
CA LEU A 42 -6.96 -11.24 -2.69
C LEU A 42 -7.34 -9.92 -3.37
N LEU A 43 -8.63 -9.60 -3.42
CA LEU A 43 -9.13 -8.35 -3.99
C LEU A 43 -8.51 -7.15 -3.26
N ALA A 44 -8.43 -7.20 -1.92
CA ALA A 44 -7.80 -6.15 -1.12
C ALA A 44 -6.37 -5.85 -1.58
N PHE A 45 -5.53 -6.87 -1.79
CA PHE A 45 -4.17 -6.69 -2.26
C PHE A 45 -4.09 -6.14 -3.69
N ILE A 46 -4.99 -6.54 -4.59
CA ILE A 46 -5.05 -5.98 -5.95
C ILE A 46 -5.35 -4.47 -5.90
N PHE A 47 -6.32 -4.08 -5.08
CA PHE A 47 -6.66 -2.66 -4.87
C PHE A 47 -5.50 -1.88 -4.23
N ILE A 48 -4.83 -2.47 -3.23
CA ILE A 48 -3.62 -1.89 -2.62
C ILE A 48 -2.51 -1.72 -3.66
N ALA A 49 -2.29 -2.70 -4.55
CA ALA A 49 -1.27 -2.61 -5.60
C ALA A 49 -1.53 -1.45 -6.55
N ILE A 50 -2.77 -1.23 -6.94
CA ILE A 50 -3.17 -0.09 -7.77
C ILE A 50 -2.99 1.22 -6.98
N GLY A 51 -3.40 1.26 -5.71
CA GLY A 51 -3.22 2.43 -4.84
C GLY A 51 -1.76 2.80 -4.61
N LEU A 52 -0.87 1.80 -4.53
CA LEU A 52 0.57 1.98 -4.34
C LEU A 52 1.21 2.80 -5.47
N ILE A 53 0.69 2.71 -6.70
CA ILE A 53 1.15 3.53 -7.83
C ILE A 53 0.98 5.02 -7.52
N GLY A 54 -0.14 5.41 -6.89
CA GLY A 54 -0.37 6.79 -6.47
C GLY A 54 0.65 7.27 -5.43
N HIS A 55 0.98 6.41 -4.46
CA HIS A 55 2.02 6.72 -3.48
C HIS A 55 3.40 6.87 -4.10
N TYR A 56 3.74 5.99 -5.04
CA TYR A 56 4.98 6.07 -5.80
C TYR A 56 5.09 7.38 -6.59
N LEU A 57 4.04 7.81 -7.28
CA LEU A 57 4.09 9.03 -8.09
C LEU A 57 4.44 10.27 -7.25
N ILE A 58 3.96 10.34 -6.01
CA ILE A 58 4.35 11.41 -5.09
C ILE A 58 5.80 11.23 -4.65
N GLN A 59 6.17 10.03 -4.18
CA GLN A 59 7.51 9.76 -3.67
C GLN A 59 8.61 9.93 -4.74
N TYR A 60 8.31 9.61 -6.00
CA TYR A 60 9.22 9.77 -7.14
C TYR A 60 9.62 11.23 -7.36
N LYS A 61 8.70 12.17 -7.11
CA LYS A 61 8.95 13.60 -7.28
C LYS A 61 10.07 14.12 -6.37
N ASP A 62 10.20 13.55 -5.17
CA ASP A 62 11.17 14.00 -4.17
C ASP A 62 12.42 13.12 -4.04
N PHE A 63 12.31 11.80 -4.31
CA PHE A 63 13.42 10.85 -4.16
C PHE A 63 13.99 10.31 -5.47
N GLY A 64 13.37 10.61 -6.61
CA GLY A 64 13.78 10.11 -7.92
C GLY A 64 14.02 8.59 -7.92
N GLY A 65 15.26 8.19 -8.23
CA GLY A 65 15.65 6.78 -8.33
C GLY A 65 15.50 5.95 -7.04
N TYR A 66 15.70 6.54 -5.86
CA TYR A 66 15.49 5.82 -4.59
C TYR A 66 14.00 5.52 -4.34
N GLY A 67 13.12 6.46 -4.73
CA GLY A 67 11.67 6.26 -4.69
C GLY A 67 11.27 5.10 -5.60
N LEU A 68 11.78 5.09 -6.83
CA LEU A 68 11.56 3.99 -7.79
C LEU A 68 12.06 2.65 -7.26
N PHE A 69 13.28 2.59 -6.71
CA PHE A 69 13.83 1.35 -6.15
C PHE A 69 12.94 0.77 -5.05
N SER A 70 12.53 1.60 -4.08
CA SER A 70 11.66 1.15 -2.98
C SER A 70 10.27 0.71 -3.45
N PHE A 71 9.71 1.41 -4.43
CA PHE A 71 8.44 1.05 -5.05
C PHE A 71 8.53 -0.27 -5.81
N LEU A 72 9.58 -0.48 -6.61
CA LEU A 72 9.77 -1.73 -7.36
C LEU A 72 9.92 -2.91 -6.42
N LEU A 73 10.73 -2.77 -5.37
CA LEU A 73 10.90 -3.80 -4.35
C LEU A 73 9.55 -4.18 -3.73
N LEU A 74 8.82 -3.20 -3.20
CA LEU A 74 7.51 -3.43 -2.57
C LEU A 74 6.47 -3.99 -3.56
N SER A 75 6.46 -3.51 -4.80
CA SER A 75 5.53 -3.97 -5.83
C SER A 75 5.79 -5.43 -6.20
N ILE A 76 7.05 -5.82 -6.43
CA ILE A 76 7.41 -7.21 -6.72
C ILE A 76 6.97 -8.12 -5.57
N SER A 77 7.23 -7.73 -4.32
CA SER A 77 6.79 -8.48 -3.15
C SER A 77 5.26 -8.62 -3.08
N LEU A 78 4.54 -7.53 -3.38
CA LEU A 78 3.09 -7.52 -3.39
C LEU A 78 2.51 -8.42 -4.48
N TYR A 79 3.09 -8.43 -5.68
CA TYR A 79 2.68 -9.33 -6.75
C TYR A 79 2.97 -10.80 -6.43
N LEU A 80 4.10 -11.11 -5.77
CA LEU A 80 4.37 -12.46 -5.27
C LEU A 80 3.31 -12.90 -4.24
N TRP A 81 2.91 -11.99 -3.35
CA TRP A 81 1.88 -12.25 -2.35
C TRP A 81 0.48 -12.41 -2.95
N ILE A 82 0.13 -11.59 -3.95
CA ILE A 82 -1.08 -11.75 -4.76
C ILE A 82 -1.08 -13.11 -5.46
N GLY A 83 0.04 -13.51 -6.08
CA GLY A 83 0.18 -14.80 -6.74
C GLY A 83 -0.02 -15.98 -5.79
N TYR A 84 0.58 -15.91 -4.60
CA TYR A 84 0.38 -16.89 -3.53
C TYR A 84 -1.11 -16.99 -3.14
N HIS A 85 -1.78 -15.86 -2.89
CA HIS A 85 -3.20 -15.87 -2.51
C HIS A 85 -4.13 -16.28 -3.65
N TRP A 86 -3.80 -15.94 -4.89
CA TRP A 86 -4.54 -16.43 -6.06
C TRP A 86 -4.45 -17.95 -6.17
N PHE A 87 -3.26 -18.51 -6.02
CA PHE A 87 -3.06 -19.96 -6.03
C PHE A 87 -3.84 -20.64 -4.90
N GLN A 88 -3.74 -20.11 -3.67
CA GLN A 88 -4.48 -20.64 -2.52
C GLN A 88 -6.01 -20.59 -2.72
N THR A 89 -6.51 -19.51 -3.32
CA THR A 89 -7.96 -19.28 -3.48
C THR A 89 -8.57 -20.12 -4.59
N PHE A 90 -7.89 -20.22 -5.75
CA PHE A 90 -8.48 -20.81 -6.96
C PHE A 90 -7.90 -22.16 -7.36
N VAL A 91 -6.63 -22.44 -7.02
CA VAL A 91 -5.93 -23.60 -7.56
C VAL A 91 -5.77 -24.70 -6.53
N TYR A 92 -5.39 -24.36 -5.30
CA TYR A 92 -4.99 -25.32 -4.27
C TYR A 92 -6.04 -26.40 -4.01
N PHE A 93 -7.31 -26.00 -3.84
CA PHE A 93 -8.39 -26.94 -3.53
C PHE A 93 -8.69 -27.89 -4.68
N ASP A 94 -8.72 -27.39 -5.92
CA ASP A 94 -8.95 -28.19 -7.11
C ASP A 94 -7.77 -29.14 -7.38
N LEU A 95 -6.54 -28.70 -7.12
CA LEU A 95 -5.35 -29.53 -7.28
C LEU A 95 -5.35 -30.71 -6.30
N PHE A 96 -5.69 -30.43 -5.04
CA PHE A 96 -5.76 -31.45 -3.98
C PHE A 96 -6.84 -32.50 -4.26
N LYS A 97 -7.99 -32.07 -4.79
CA LYS A 97 -9.10 -32.97 -5.13
C LYS A 97 -8.78 -33.90 -6.30
N ASN A 98 -8.03 -33.43 -7.29
CA ASN A 98 -7.79 -34.16 -8.53
C ASN A 98 -6.50 -34.98 -8.53
N ILE A 99 -5.46 -34.56 -7.78
CA ILE A 99 -4.15 -35.23 -7.76
C ILE A 99 -3.58 -35.27 -6.33
N PRO A 100 -4.10 -36.15 -5.45
CA PRO A 100 -3.73 -36.20 -4.04
C PRO A 100 -2.25 -36.54 -3.81
N ASP A 101 -1.61 -37.30 -4.71
CA ASP A 101 -0.19 -37.68 -4.60
C ASP A 101 0.77 -36.51 -4.83
N LEU A 102 0.32 -35.44 -5.51
CA LEU A 102 1.12 -34.23 -5.70
C LEU A 102 1.11 -33.29 -4.48
N SER A 103 0.24 -33.57 -3.49
CA SER A 103 -0.02 -32.68 -2.36
C SER A 103 1.27 -32.29 -1.64
N ASN A 104 2.15 -33.23 -1.32
CA ASN A 104 3.36 -32.96 -0.54
C ASN A 104 4.39 -32.07 -1.26
N ILE A 105 4.62 -32.28 -2.57
CA ILE A 105 5.59 -31.49 -3.34
C ILE A 105 5.06 -30.07 -3.58
N VAL A 106 3.77 -29.95 -3.86
CA VAL A 106 3.09 -28.67 -4.06
C VAL A 106 3.03 -27.87 -2.77
N LEU A 107 2.74 -28.53 -1.64
CA LEU A 107 2.69 -27.90 -0.33
C LEU A 107 4.07 -27.31 0.04
N HIS A 108 5.15 -28.06 -0.19
CA HIS A 108 6.49 -27.59 0.12
C HIS A 108 6.92 -26.38 -0.73
N SER A 109 6.63 -26.43 -2.04
CA SER A 109 6.91 -25.31 -2.95
C SER A 109 6.06 -24.07 -2.60
N MET A 110 4.82 -24.28 -2.17
CA MET A 110 3.92 -23.23 -1.72
C MET A 110 4.40 -22.57 -0.42
N GLU A 111 4.87 -23.36 0.55
CA GLU A 111 5.47 -22.84 1.79
C GLU A 111 6.71 -21.98 1.49
N TYR A 112 7.61 -22.46 0.63
CA TYR A 112 8.76 -21.67 0.22
C TYR A 112 8.35 -20.35 -0.45
N GLY A 113 7.39 -20.39 -1.37
CA GLY A 113 6.86 -19.19 -2.03
C GLY A 113 6.22 -18.20 -1.06
N LYS A 114 5.46 -18.69 -0.08
CA LYS A 114 4.88 -17.89 1.02
C LYS A 114 5.96 -17.18 1.83
N HIS A 115 6.99 -17.90 2.24
CA HIS A 115 8.09 -17.33 3.02
C HIS A 115 8.88 -16.29 2.22
N LEU A 116 9.18 -16.57 0.94
CA LEU A 116 9.84 -15.60 0.07
C LEU A 116 9.01 -14.32 -0.07
N ALA A 117 7.70 -14.47 -0.33
CA ALA A 117 6.79 -13.34 -0.50
C ALA A 117 6.64 -12.52 0.79
N ILE A 118 6.50 -13.16 1.96
CA ILE A 118 6.37 -12.43 3.23
C ILE A 118 7.65 -11.68 3.59
N TYR A 119 8.83 -12.30 3.51
CA TYR A 119 10.09 -11.63 3.87
C TYR A 119 10.44 -10.50 2.88
N SER A 120 10.15 -10.73 1.60
CA SER A 120 10.27 -9.68 0.58
C SER A 120 9.31 -8.52 0.87
N MET A 121 8.04 -8.81 1.22
CA MET A 121 7.05 -7.77 1.54
C MET A 121 7.46 -6.96 2.76
N LEU A 122 7.94 -7.62 3.82
CA LEU A 122 8.37 -6.93 5.04
C LEU A 122 9.55 -6.00 4.78
N SER A 123 10.55 -6.46 4.03
CA SER A 123 11.70 -5.61 3.67
C SER A 123 11.29 -4.46 2.75
N GLY A 124 10.42 -4.72 1.75
CA GLY A 124 9.84 -3.69 0.89
C GLY A 124 9.06 -2.64 1.68
N ILE A 125 8.21 -3.05 2.62
CA ILE A 125 7.45 -2.16 3.50
C ILE A 125 8.40 -1.31 4.35
N LEU A 126 9.42 -1.90 4.97
CA LEU A 126 10.37 -1.16 5.81
C LEU A 126 11.11 -0.08 5.01
N ILE A 127 11.62 -0.43 3.83
CA ILE A 127 12.37 0.51 2.98
C ILE A 127 11.44 1.61 2.46
N PHE A 128 10.26 1.26 1.92
CA PHE A 128 9.29 2.21 1.39
C PHE A 128 8.79 3.19 2.46
N SER A 129 8.36 2.65 3.60
CA SER A 129 7.81 3.44 4.72
C SER A 129 8.89 4.30 5.37
N GLY A 130 10.10 3.75 5.54
CA GLY A 130 11.25 4.45 6.12
C GLY A 130 11.67 5.66 5.29
N LEU A 131 11.80 5.50 3.97
CA LEU A 131 12.08 6.61 3.06
C LEU A 131 10.97 7.67 3.11
N SER A 132 9.72 7.23 3.08
CA SER A 132 8.56 8.13 3.12
C SER A 132 8.47 8.92 4.43
N LEU A 133 8.79 8.30 5.57
CA LEU A 133 8.85 8.96 6.88
C LEU A 133 9.97 9.98 6.98
N TRP A 134 11.17 9.63 6.50
CA TRP A 134 12.36 10.47 6.65
C TRP A 134 12.16 11.86 6.03
N LYS A 135 11.51 11.94 4.86
CA LYS A 135 11.21 13.22 4.20
C LYS A 135 9.84 13.80 4.53
N GLY A 136 8.94 13.01 5.12
CA GLY A 136 7.58 13.46 5.44
C GLY A 136 6.72 13.75 4.21
N ILE A 137 6.98 13.07 3.10
CA ILE A 137 6.30 13.27 1.81
C ILE A 137 4.85 12.79 1.86
N LEU A 138 4.66 11.62 2.47
CA LEU A 138 3.35 11.05 2.75
C LEU A 138 2.93 11.40 4.17
N SER A 139 1.64 11.18 4.48
CA SER A 139 1.11 11.40 5.83
C SER A 139 1.94 10.63 6.87
N ARG A 140 2.62 11.36 7.76
CA ARG A 140 3.51 10.80 8.79
C ARG A 140 2.84 9.70 9.62
N TRP A 141 1.54 9.86 9.90
CA TRP A 141 0.77 8.88 10.66
C TRP A 141 0.55 7.59 9.86
N SER A 142 0.16 7.70 8.60
CA SER A 142 0.00 6.53 7.73
C SER A 142 1.31 5.77 7.57
N THR A 143 2.41 6.47 7.29
CA THR A 143 3.71 5.83 7.07
C THR A 143 4.31 5.26 8.35
N ALA A 144 4.06 5.87 9.51
CA ALA A 144 4.42 5.30 10.81
C ALA A 144 3.66 3.99 11.09
N LEU A 145 2.35 3.95 10.82
CA LEU A 145 1.55 2.73 10.96
C LEU A 145 2.04 1.63 10.01
N LEU A 146 2.40 1.99 8.77
CA LEU A 146 2.94 1.05 7.78
C LEU A 146 4.30 0.50 8.19
N LEU A 147 5.18 1.37 8.69
CA LEU A 147 6.50 0.99 9.22
C LEU A 147 6.39 0.07 10.43
N LEU A 148 5.35 0.23 11.25
CA LEU A 148 5.12 -0.57 12.44
C LEU A 148 4.58 -1.98 12.11
N ALA A 149 3.87 -2.15 10.98
CA ALA A 149 3.23 -3.41 10.63
C ALA A 149 4.19 -4.62 10.58
N PRO A 150 5.41 -4.55 10.03
CA PRO A 150 6.37 -5.65 10.08
C PRO A 150 6.75 -6.12 11.49
N PHE A 151 6.81 -5.20 12.44
CA PHE A 151 7.19 -5.52 13.83
C PHE A 151 6.06 -6.22 14.58
N MET A 152 4.80 -6.02 14.17
CA MET A 152 3.67 -6.68 14.81
C MET A 152 3.72 -8.20 14.70
N ILE A 153 4.40 -8.76 13.69
CA ILE A 153 4.52 -10.21 13.48
C ILE A 153 5.12 -10.94 14.69
N TRP A 154 5.87 -10.23 15.55
CA TRP A 154 6.57 -10.79 16.70
C TRP A 154 5.67 -10.95 17.94
N ILE A 155 4.44 -10.44 17.89
CA ILE A 155 3.50 -10.41 19.01
C ILE A 155 2.46 -11.54 18.81
N PRO A 156 1.85 -12.10 19.88
CA PRO A 156 0.70 -12.99 19.74
C PRO A 156 -0.41 -12.35 18.88
N TYR A 157 -0.98 -13.09 17.93
CA TYR A 157 -1.92 -12.58 16.91
C TYR A 157 -1.33 -11.46 16.02
N GLY A 158 -0.01 -11.38 15.97
CA GLY A 158 0.75 -10.34 15.29
C GLY A 158 0.45 -10.19 13.81
N LEU A 159 0.12 -11.30 13.14
CA LEU A 159 -0.26 -11.30 11.73
C LEU A 159 -1.59 -10.54 11.51
N ILE A 160 -2.59 -10.72 12.38
CA ILE A 160 -3.85 -9.98 12.30
C ILE A 160 -3.61 -8.49 12.54
N ALA A 161 -2.83 -8.18 13.58
CA ALA A 161 -2.46 -6.80 13.91
C ALA A 161 -1.68 -6.12 12.77
N ALA A 162 -0.75 -6.82 12.13
CA ALA A 162 0.01 -6.32 10.99
C ALA A 162 -0.90 -5.97 9.80
N HIS A 163 -1.85 -6.84 9.46
CA HIS A 163 -2.82 -6.57 8.39
C HIS A 163 -3.75 -5.41 8.73
N PHE A 164 -4.19 -5.31 9.99
CA PHE A 164 -5.02 -4.20 10.47
C PHE A 164 -4.26 -2.86 10.37
N LEU A 165 -3.02 -2.80 10.86
CA LEU A 165 -2.17 -1.61 10.73
C LEU A 165 -1.88 -1.25 9.28
N GLY A 166 -1.57 -2.24 8.45
CA GLY A 166 -1.38 -2.05 7.01
C GLY A 166 -2.63 -1.48 6.34
N GLY A 167 -3.79 -2.06 6.62
CA GLY A 167 -5.07 -1.61 6.09
C GLY A 167 -5.43 -0.18 6.51
N VAL A 168 -5.36 0.12 7.81
CA VAL A 168 -5.58 1.48 8.34
C VAL A 168 -4.58 2.47 7.76
N SER A 169 -3.32 2.06 7.58
CA SER A 169 -2.32 2.88 6.93
C SER A 169 -2.74 3.25 5.51
N PHE A 170 -3.11 2.29 4.66
CA PHE A 170 -3.54 2.55 3.29
C PHE A 170 -4.83 3.38 3.22
N ILE A 171 -5.79 3.18 4.13
CA ILE A 171 -6.98 4.05 4.25
C ILE A 171 -6.56 5.49 4.47
N TRP A 172 -5.72 5.74 5.49
CA TRP A 172 -5.30 7.09 5.84
C TRP A 172 -4.46 7.75 4.74
N SER A 173 -3.59 6.96 4.11
CA SER A 173 -2.77 7.34 2.98
C SER A 173 -3.64 7.72 1.77
N GLY A 174 -4.63 6.89 1.42
CA GLY A 174 -5.56 7.15 0.34
C GLY A 174 -6.46 8.36 0.60
N ILE A 175 -6.91 8.58 1.84
CA ILE A 175 -7.60 9.83 2.23
C ILE A 175 -6.70 11.03 1.98
N THR A 176 -5.42 10.93 2.30
CA THR A 176 -4.44 12.00 2.07
C THR A 176 -4.26 12.27 0.57
N LEU A 177 -4.14 11.22 -0.25
CA LEU A 177 -4.10 11.35 -1.72
C LEU A 177 -5.35 12.03 -2.27
N CYS A 178 -6.52 11.70 -1.73
CA CYS A 178 -7.79 12.31 -2.14
C CYS A 178 -7.90 13.78 -1.71
N LYS A 179 -7.34 14.14 -0.54
CA LYS A 179 -7.39 15.48 0.06
C LYS A 179 -6.27 16.42 -0.39
N GLY A 180 -5.19 15.94 -1.02
CA GLY A 180 -3.94 16.64 -1.32
C GLY A 180 -4.00 17.95 -2.12
N ASN A 181 -5.20 18.49 -2.38
CA ASN A 181 -5.43 19.77 -3.04
C ASN A 181 -5.84 20.93 -2.14
N ALA A 182 -6.11 20.77 -0.83
CA ALA A 182 -6.44 21.96 -0.03
C ALA A 182 -5.20 22.84 0.21
N LYS A 183 -4.05 22.23 0.56
CA LYS A 183 -2.85 22.99 0.95
C LYS A 183 -1.94 23.44 -0.18
N MET A 184 -1.74 22.62 -1.23
CA MET A 184 -0.83 23.00 -2.33
C MET A 184 -1.42 24.04 -3.29
N ILE A 185 -2.74 24.25 -3.29
CA ILE A 185 -3.38 25.33 -4.06
C ILE A 185 -3.31 26.63 -3.24
N GLU A 186 -3.60 26.59 -1.93
CA GLU A 186 -3.47 27.76 -1.04
C GLU A 186 -2.03 28.29 -0.93
N GLU A 187 -1.02 27.42 -0.83
CA GLU A 187 0.38 27.85 -0.79
C GLU A 187 0.84 28.47 -2.11
N LYS A 188 0.40 27.91 -3.24
CA LYS A 188 0.83 28.38 -4.56
C LYS A 188 0.13 29.68 -4.96
N ASP A 189 -1.15 29.81 -4.65
CA ASP A 189 -1.91 31.06 -4.84
C ASP A 189 -1.40 32.17 -3.90
N GLY A 190 -1.00 31.81 -2.67
CA GLY A 190 -0.41 32.75 -1.70
C GLY A 190 0.98 33.24 -2.09
N GLU A 191 1.82 32.37 -2.67
CA GLU A 191 3.13 32.76 -3.21
C GLU A 191 3.00 33.64 -4.46
N GLU A 192 2.07 33.34 -5.37
CA GLU A 192 1.80 34.17 -6.55
C GLU A 192 1.24 35.55 -6.16
N GLN A 193 0.31 35.62 -5.20
CA GLN A 193 -0.20 36.89 -4.66
C GLN A 193 0.89 37.74 -4.00
N ASN A 194 1.79 37.11 -3.23
CA ASN A 194 2.91 37.82 -2.60
C ASN A 194 3.90 38.36 -3.64
N ARG A 195 4.12 37.62 -4.73
CA ARG A 195 4.98 38.06 -5.84
C ARG A 195 4.39 39.26 -6.57
N GLU A 196 3.10 39.20 -6.91
CA GLU A 196 2.41 40.32 -7.56
C GLU A 196 2.35 41.57 -6.67
N GLN A 197 2.14 41.39 -5.35
CA GLN A 197 2.20 42.53 -4.42
C GLN A 197 3.60 43.14 -4.33
N HIS A 198 4.65 42.31 -4.34
CA HIS A 198 6.01 42.78 -4.29
C HIS A 198 6.41 43.55 -5.55
N GLU A 199 6.01 43.07 -6.73
CA GLU A 199 6.24 43.77 -8.01
C GLU A 199 5.52 45.13 -8.05
N LYS A 200 4.25 45.19 -7.61
CA LYS A 200 3.50 46.46 -7.53
C LYS A 200 4.14 47.47 -6.56
N MET A 201 4.73 47.02 -5.46
CA MET A 201 5.46 47.90 -4.53
C MET A 201 6.76 48.45 -5.14
N LEU A 202 7.43 47.67 -6.00
CA LEU A 202 8.64 48.11 -6.68
C LEU A 202 8.32 49.16 -7.77
N GLU A 203 7.22 48.97 -8.51
CA GLU A 203 6.76 49.93 -9.51
C GLU A 203 6.28 51.25 -8.90
N ALA A 204 5.65 51.23 -7.72
CA ALA A 204 5.15 52.43 -7.05
C ALA A 204 6.25 53.35 -6.47
N ASN A 205 7.49 52.85 -6.37
CA ASN A 205 8.64 53.59 -5.83
C ASN A 205 9.57 54.16 -6.93
N GLN A 206 9.20 54.02 -8.21
CA GLN A 206 9.90 54.63 -9.36
C GLN A 206 9.16 55.87 -9.85
#